data_AF-A0A0P6WPK4-F1
#
_entry.id   AF-A0A0P6WPK4-F1
#
_cell.length_a   1.000
_cell.length_b   1.000
_cell.length_c   1.000
_cell.angle_alpha   90.00
_cell.angle_beta   90.00
_cell.angle_gamma   90.00
#
_symmetry.space_group_name_H-M   'P 1'
#
loop_
_entity.id
_entity.type
_entity.pdbx_description
1 polymer ?
#
loop_
_entity_poly.entity_id
_entity_poly.type
_entity_poly.pdbx_seq_one_letter_code
_entity_poly.pdbx_strand_id
1 'polypeptide(L)'
;MVLEEFEENFFKDEKPVQLEFTLFHDQWEQLHNEIMENGWSNQEAIQYFLTIGLRTVHDLDQKEKIASGTGNEASLLDEALQERLLLESRYAVMRFRAYQFMQAAKTLEMKYNSALVRIQILENLTQKKESDSK
;
A
#
# COMPACT_ATOMS: atom_id res chain seq x y z
N MET A 1 8.80 -22.89 2.90
CA MET A 1 8.32 -23.01 1.51
C MET A 1 6.86 -22.53 1.32
N VAL A 2 6.31 -21.69 2.22
CA VAL A 2 4.91 -21.19 2.12
C VAL A 2 4.86 -19.67 1.84
N LEU A 3 5.97 -18.96 2.08
CA LEU A 3 6.09 -17.50 1.88
C LEU A 3 6.39 -17.12 0.43
N GLU A 4 7.27 -17.86 -0.24
CA GLU A 4 7.66 -17.60 -1.64
C GLU A 4 6.49 -17.83 -2.61
N GLU A 5 5.71 -18.90 -2.40
CA GLU A 5 4.48 -19.16 -3.19
C GLU A 5 3.38 -18.12 -2.92
N PHE A 6 3.33 -17.54 -1.71
CA PHE A 6 2.39 -16.46 -1.42
C PHE A 6 2.81 -15.17 -2.15
N GLU A 7 4.09 -14.78 -2.08
CA GLU A 7 4.61 -13.61 -2.80
C GLU A 7 4.37 -13.73 -4.31
N GLU A 8 4.69 -14.87 -4.93
CA GLU A 8 4.51 -15.05 -6.38
C GLU A 8 3.05 -14.98 -6.82
N ASN A 9 2.12 -15.54 -6.04
CA ASN A 9 0.71 -15.56 -6.42
C ASN A 9 -0.01 -14.24 -6.08
N PHE A 10 0.45 -13.51 -5.07
CA PHE A 10 -0.21 -12.30 -4.61
C PHE A 10 0.16 -11.07 -5.44
N PHE A 11 1.40 -11.00 -5.93
CA PHE A 11 1.94 -9.83 -6.65
C PHE A 11 2.13 -10.06 -8.16
N LYS A 12 1.65 -11.18 -8.70
CA LYS A 12 1.92 -11.65 -10.08
C LYS A 12 1.68 -10.60 -11.18
N ASP A 13 0.69 -9.73 -10.99
CA ASP A 13 0.27 -8.72 -11.96
C ASP A 13 0.34 -7.27 -11.42
N GLU A 14 0.84 -7.05 -10.20
CA GLU A 14 0.91 -5.72 -9.59
C GLU A 14 2.17 -4.97 -10.05
N LYS A 15 2.10 -4.34 -11.23
CA LYS A 15 3.13 -3.37 -11.65
C LYS A 15 2.79 -1.98 -11.12
N PRO A 16 3.73 -1.29 -10.43
CA PRO A 16 3.49 0.09 -10.00
C PRO A 16 3.33 0.98 -11.24
N VAL A 17 2.18 1.66 -11.32
CA VAL A 17 1.90 2.68 -12.34
C VAL A 17 2.06 4.04 -11.69
N GLN A 18 2.82 4.93 -12.34
CA GLN A 18 2.99 6.29 -11.87
C GLN A 18 1.83 7.16 -12.36
N LEU A 19 1.22 7.89 -11.42
CA LEU A 19 0.16 8.86 -11.69
C LEU A 19 0.67 10.25 -11.28
N GLU A 20 0.41 11.23 -12.13
CA GLU A 20 0.74 12.64 -11.88
C GLU A 20 -0.54 13.47 -12.03
N PHE A 21 -0.83 14.30 -11.03
CA PHE A 21 -2.02 15.15 -10.99
C PHE A 21 -1.61 16.60 -10.80
N THR A 22 -2.33 17.52 -11.45
CA THR A 22 -2.23 18.95 -11.18
C THR A 22 -3.47 19.37 -10.41
N LEU A 23 -3.28 19.94 -9.22
CA LEU A 23 -4.33 20.47 -8.36
C LEU A 23 -4.08 21.96 -8.13
N PHE A 24 -5.15 22.70 -7.85
CA PHE A 24 -4.99 24.05 -7.32
C PHE A 24 -4.44 23.99 -5.90
N HIS A 25 -3.65 25.00 -5.53
CA HIS A 25 -2.89 25.00 -4.28
C HIS A 25 -3.78 24.92 -3.03
N ASP A 26 -4.89 25.65 -3.04
CA ASP A 26 -5.90 25.65 -1.99
C ASP A 26 -6.56 24.28 -1.80
N GLN A 27 -6.84 23.57 -2.90
CA GLN A 27 -7.38 22.21 -2.87
C GLN A 27 -6.36 21.22 -2.29
N TRP A 28 -5.08 21.40 -2.65
CA TRP A 28 -4.01 20.58 -2.10
C TRP A 28 -3.83 20.81 -0.59
N GLU A 29 -3.87 22.05 -0.11
CA GLU A 29 -3.74 22.35 1.32
C GLU A 29 -4.89 21.73 2.12
N GLN A 30 -6.13 21.85 1.64
CA GLN A 30 -7.29 21.22 2.28
C GLN A 30 -7.13 19.70 2.37
N LEU A 31 -6.77 19.06 1.25
CA LEU A 31 -6.54 17.62 1.20
C LEU A 31 -5.42 17.21 2.16
N HIS A 32 -4.29 17.93 2.14
CA HIS A 32 -3.14 17.62 2.98
C HIS A 32 -3.47 17.73 4.48
N ASN A 33 -4.28 18.71 4.88
CA ASN A 33 -4.71 18.85 6.26
C ASN A 33 -5.56 17.65 6.72
N GLU A 34 -6.53 17.20 5.91
CA GLU A 34 -7.33 16.00 6.24
C GLU A 34 -6.47 14.73 6.32
N ILE A 35 -5.46 14.61 5.45
CA ILE A 35 -4.51 13.49 5.46
C ILE A 35 -3.75 13.43 6.78
N MET A 36 -3.26 14.59 7.22
CA MET A 36 -2.49 14.71 8.45
C MET A 36 -3.36 14.46 9.69
N GLU A 37 -4.60 14.96 9.71
CA GLU A 37 -5.55 14.72 10.80
C GLU A 37 -5.88 13.24 10.99
N ASN A 38 -5.97 12.48 9.89
CA ASN A 38 -6.22 11.04 9.92
C ASN A 38 -4.95 10.19 10.15
N GLY A 39 -3.78 10.82 10.25
CA GLY A 39 -2.50 10.15 10.47
C GLY A 39 -2.08 9.29 9.29
N TRP A 40 -2.48 9.65 8.07
CA TRP A 40 -2.16 8.92 6.85
C TRP A 40 -0.93 9.52 6.17
N SER A 41 -0.21 8.70 5.42
CA SER A 41 0.75 9.23 4.45
C SER A 41 0.02 9.77 3.21
N ASN A 42 0.61 10.76 2.53
CA ASN A 42 0.06 11.32 1.29
C ASN A 42 -0.25 10.23 0.25
N GLN A 43 0.59 9.19 0.17
CA GLN A 43 0.42 8.11 -0.80
C GLN A 43 -0.76 7.19 -0.46
N GLU A 44 -0.95 6.83 0.82
CA GLU A 44 -2.10 6.04 1.28
C GLU A 44 -3.41 6.81 1.05
N ALA A 45 -3.41 8.10 1.36
CA ALA A 45 -4.58 8.94 1.18
C ALA A 45 -4.96 9.09 -0.28
N ILE A 46 -4.00 9.35 -1.18
CA ILE A 46 -4.27 9.45 -2.62
C ILE A 46 -4.84 8.13 -3.16
N GLN A 47 -4.32 6.97 -2.73
CA GLN A 47 -4.90 5.68 -3.13
C GLN A 47 -6.34 5.50 -2.62
N TYR A 48 -6.60 5.90 -1.37
CA TYR A 48 -7.94 5.86 -0.79
C TYR A 48 -8.91 6.78 -1.56
N PHE A 49 -8.50 8.03 -1.82
CA PHE A 49 -9.30 9.00 -2.57
C PHE A 49 -9.51 8.60 -4.02
N LEU A 50 -8.53 8.02 -4.71
CA LEU A 50 -8.71 7.50 -6.06
C LEU A 50 -9.71 6.34 -6.08
N THR A 51 -9.64 5.44 -5.09
CA THR A 51 -10.57 4.32 -4.98
C THR A 51 -12.00 4.79 -4.66
N ILE A 52 -12.15 5.78 -3.79
CA ILE A 52 -13.46 6.39 -3.49
C ILE A 52 -13.97 7.27 -4.62
N GLY A 53 -13.09 8.00 -5.30
CA GLY A 53 -13.43 8.81 -6.46
C GLY A 53 -13.93 7.95 -7.63
N LEU A 54 -13.32 6.78 -7.83
CA LEU A 54 -13.84 5.77 -8.76
C LEU A 54 -15.22 5.25 -8.33
N ARG A 55 -15.46 5.07 -7.03
CA ARG A 55 -16.77 4.71 -6.48
C ARG A 55 -17.84 5.77 -6.80
N THR A 56 -17.58 7.06 -6.55
CA THR A 56 -18.58 8.12 -6.80
C THR A 56 -18.89 8.31 -8.28
N VAL A 57 -17.89 8.16 -9.17
CA VAL A 57 -18.11 8.20 -10.62
C VAL A 57 -18.95 7.00 -11.08
N HIS A 58 -18.68 5.80 -10.56
CA HIS A 58 -19.46 4.61 -10.88
C HIS A 58 -20.90 4.67 -10.33
N ASP A 59 -21.09 5.22 -9.12
CA ASP A 59 -22.42 5.45 -8.52
C ASP A 59 -23.23 6.49 -9.31
N LEU A 60 -22.59 7.54 -9.85
CA LEU A 60 -23.25 8.51 -10.72
C LEU A 60 -23.72 7.87 -12.03
N ASP A 61 -22.87 7.05 -12.64
CA ASP A 61 -23.15 6.34 -13.91
C ASP A 61 -24.21 5.22 -13.74
N GLN A 62 -24.33 4.64 -12.54
CA GLN A 62 -25.37 3.66 -12.20
C GLN A 62 -26.69 4.32 -11.77
N LYS A 63 -26.67 5.44 -11.04
CA LYS A 63 -27.90 6.19 -10.70
C LYS A 63 -28.64 6.70 -11.93
N GLU A 64 -27.92 7.07 -13.00
CA GLU A 64 -28.54 7.38 -14.29
C GLU A 64 -29.23 6.15 -14.94
N LYS A 65 -28.72 4.93 -14.70
CA LYS A 65 -29.29 3.68 -15.25
C LYS A 65 -30.44 3.10 -14.41
N ILE A 66 -30.45 3.34 -13.09
CA ILE A 66 -31.46 2.80 -12.15
C ILE A 66 -32.74 3.65 -12.13
N ALA A 67 -32.69 4.92 -12.58
CA ALA A 67 -33.88 5.77 -12.74
C ALA A 67 -34.98 5.16 -13.65
N SER A 68 -34.67 4.09 -14.39
CA SER A 68 -35.57 3.36 -15.29
C SER A 68 -36.11 2.00 -14.78
N GLY A 69 -35.79 1.53 -13.56
CA GLY A 69 -36.14 0.16 -13.13
C GLY A 69 -36.72 0.06 -11.71
N THR A 70 -37.95 -0.46 -11.59
CA THR A 70 -38.67 -0.73 -10.33
C THR A 70 -38.11 -1.93 -9.54
N GLY A 71 -37.86 -1.80 -8.23
CA GLY A 71 -37.86 -2.93 -7.27
C GLY A 71 -36.86 -2.86 -6.10
N ASN A 72 -37.28 -3.32 -4.92
CA ASN A 72 -36.45 -3.46 -3.70
C ASN A 72 -35.16 -4.30 -3.90
N GLU A 73 -35.14 -5.20 -4.88
CA GLU A 73 -33.96 -6.03 -5.21
C GLU A 73 -32.81 -5.22 -5.81
N ALA A 74 -33.10 -4.14 -6.55
CA ALA A 74 -32.07 -3.24 -7.07
C ALA A 74 -31.37 -2.47 -5.94
N SER A 75 -32.11 -2.12 -4.88
CA SER A 75 -31.55 -1.45 -3.69
C SER A 75 -30.64 -2.37 -2.89
N LEU A 76 -31.01 -3.63 -2.71
CA LEU A 76 -30.18 -4.62 -1.99
C LEU A 76 -28.91 -4.97 -2.79
N LEU A 77 -29.00 -5.02 -4.12
CA LEU A 77 -27.83 -5.21 -4.98
C LEU A 77 -26.88 -4.02 -4.90
N ASP A 78 -27.40 -2.79 -4.86
CA ASP A 78 -26.60 -1.57 -4.70
C ASP A 78 -25.88 -1.53 -3.35
N GLU A 79 -26.58 -1.84 -2.24
CA GLU A 79 -25.96 -1.94 -0.91
C GLU A 79 -24.84 -3.00 -0.88
N ALA A 80 -25.07 -4.18 -1.47
CA ALA A 80 -24.06 -5.24 -1.53
C ALA A 80 -22.85 -4.85 -2.41
N LEU A 81 -23.07 -4.12 -3.51
CA LEU A 81 -21.99 -3.60 -4.37
C LEU A 81 -21.18 -2.53 -3.64
N GLN A 82 -21.84 -1.62 -2.92
CA GLN A 82 -21.16 -0.61 -2.12
C GLN A 82 -20.34 -1.21 -0.98
N GLU A 83 -20.88 -2.21 -0.30
CA GLU A 83 -20.17 -2.93 0.77
C GLU A 83 -18.95 -3.66 0.22
N ARG A 84 -19.09 -4.35 -0.92
CA ARG A 84 -17.98 -5.01 -1.61
C ARG A 84 -16.88 -4.03 -1.99
N LEU A 85 -17.23 -2.88 -2.60
CA LEU A 85 -16.25 -1.86 -3.01
C LEU A 85 -15.54 -1.23 -1.81
N LEU A 86 -16.26 -0.99 -0.71
CA LEU A 86 -15.67 -0.54 0.54
C LEU A 86 -14.65 -1.56 1.06
N LEU A 87 -15.00 -2.85 1.02
CA LEU A 87 -14.13 -3.95 1.43
C LEU A 87 -12.88 -4.04 0.53
N GLU A 88 -13.06 -3.91 -0.80
CA GLU A 88 -11.97 -3.87 -1.77
C GLU A 88 -11.02 -2.68 -1.52
N SER A 89 -11.56 -1.49 -1.19
CA SER A 89 -10.73 -0.32 -0.86
C SER A 89 -9.89 -0.51 0.41
N ARG A 90 -10.50 -1.08 1.47
CA ARG A 90 -9.79 -1.42 2.71
C ARG A 90 -8.73 -2.48 2.46
N TYR A 91 -9.06 -3.48 1.64
CA TYR A 91 -8.16 -4.55 1.28
C TYR A 91 -6.96 -4.03 0.47
N ALA A 92 -7.16 -3.09 -0.47
CA ALA A 92 -6.08 -2.45 -1.22
C ALA A 92 -5.10 -1.72 -0.29
N VAL A 93 -5.60 -0.94 0.68
CA VAL A 93 -4.77 -0.27 1.70
C VAL A 93 -4.00 -1.29 2.55
N MET A 94 -4.66 -2.37 2.98
CA MET A 94 -4.01 -3.43 3.75
C MET A 94 -2.91 -4.16 2.95
N ARG A 95 -3.15 -4.44 1.66
CA ARG A 95 -2.14 -5.02 0.77
C ARG A 95 -0.90 -4.15 0.67
N PHE A 96 -1.10 -2.86 0.43
CA PHE A 96 -0.01 -1.92 0.32
C PHE A 96 0.80 -1.80 1.62
N ARG A 97 0.13 -1.75 2.77
CA ARG A 97 0.79 -1.78 4.08
C ARG A 97 1.60 -3.07 4.29
N ALA A 98 1.04 -4.23 3.95
CA ALA A 98 1.74 -5.49 4.03
C ALA A 98 3.01 -5.49 3.17
N TYR A 99 2.92 -4.98 1.94
CA TYR A 99 4.08 -4.80 1.06
C TYR A 99 5.15 -3.90 1.68
N GLN A 100 4.78 -2.74 2.23
CA GLN A 100 5.71 -1.83 2.89
C GLN A 100 6.40 -2.50 4.10
N PHE A 101 5.66 -3.25 4.91
CA PHE A 101 6.24 -4.01 6.02
C PHE A 101 7.23 -5.07 5.55
N MET A 102 6.92 -5.80 4.49
CA MET A 102 7.84 -6.80 3.92
C MET A 102 9.11 -6.15 3.37
N GLN A 103 8.99 -5.02 2.68
CA GLN A 103 10.15 -4.27 2.17
C GLN A 103 11.03 -3.76 3.32
N ALA A 104 10.42 -3.26 4.41
CA ALA A 104 11.13 -2.82 5.60
C ALA A 104 11.85 -3.98 6.30
N ALA A 105 11.19 -5.14 6.43
CA ALA A 105 11.77 -6.35 7.01
C ALA A 105 12.99 -6.83 6.20
N LYS A 106 12.87 -6.91 4.88
CA LYS A 106 13.97 -7.27 3.97
C LYS A 106 15.14 -6.30 4.07
N THR A 107 14.85 -5.00 4.18
CA THR A 107 15.88 -3.97 4.38
C THR A 107 16.60 -4.13 5.71
N LEU A 108 15.86 -4.46 6.77
CA LEU A 108 16.41 -4.71 8.10
C LEU A 108 17.30 -5.96 8.09
N GLU A 109 16.86 -7.03 7.44
CA GLU A 109 17.64 -8.26 7.28
C GLU A 109 18.94 -8.02 6.51
N MET A 110 18.91 -7.27 5.41
CA MET A 110 20.11 -6.87 4.67
C MET A 110 21.08 -6.08 5.55
N LYS A 111 20.57 -5.14 6.35
CA LYS A 111 21.41 -4.36 7.29
C LYS A 111 22.01 -5.24 8.38
N TYR A 112 21.24 -6.17 8.93
CA TYR A 112 21.71 -7.13 9.93
C TYR A 112 22.82 -8.02 9.37
N ASN A 113 22.63 -8.59 8.18
CA ASN A 113 23.63 -9.41 7.51
C ASN A 113 24.90 -8.60 7.19
N SER A 114 24.76 -7.34 6.75
CA SER A 114 25.91 -6.46 6.56
C SER A 114 26.67 -6.16 7.85
N ALA A 115 25.96 -6.01 8.98
CA ALA A 115 26.58 -5.80 10.28
C ALA A 115 27.35 -7.04 10.75
N LEU A 116 26.79 -8.23 10.57
CA LEU A 116 27.48 -9.49 10.87
C LEU A 116 28.79 -9.64 10.09
N VAL A 117 28.76 -9.35 8.78
CA VAL A 117 29.97 -9.40 7.95
C VAL A 117 31.01 -8.39 8.44
N ARG A 118 30.61 -7.18 8.82
CA ARG A 118 31.53 -6.19 9.39
C ARG A 118 32.15 -6.66 10.70
N ILE A 119 31.36 -7.27 11.58
CA ILE A 119 31.86 -7.83 12.86
C ILE A 119 32.89 -8.92 12.58
N GLN A 120 32.60 -9.87 11.68
CA GLN A 120 33.55 -10.92 11.31
C GLN A 120 34.86 -10.37 10.73
N ILE A 121 34.79 -9.34 9.87
CA ILE A 121 35.99 -8.68 9.34
C ILE A 121 36.81 -8.06 10.47
N LEU A 122 36.15 -7.37 11.42
CA LEU A 122 36.83 -6.76 12.57
C LEU A 122 37.47 -7.82 13.47
N GLU A 123 36.76 -8.91 13.77
CA GLU A 123 37.28 -10.03 14.56
C GLU A 123 38.52 -10.67 13.93
N ASN A 124 38.48 -10.89 12.61
CA ASN A 124 39.62 -11.40 11.86
C ASN A 124 40.82 -10.44 11.88
N LEU A 125 40.57 -9.13 11.82
CA LEU A 125 41.62 -8.11 11.89
C LEU A 125 42.25 -8.01 13.29
N THR A 126 41.46 -8.14 14.37
CA THR A 126 42.00 -8.18 15.74
C THR A 126 42.81 -9.46 15.98
N GLN A 127 42.32 -10.62 15.55
CA GLN A 127 43.07 -11.88 15.68
C GLN A 127 44.39 -11.83 14.91
N LYS A 128 44.40 -11.25 13.71
CA LYS A 128 45.62 -11.08 12.92
C LYS A 128 46.63 -10.12 13.56
N LYS A 129 46.16 -9.03 14.19
CA LYS A 129 47.04 -8.12 14.96
C LYS A 129 47.66 -8.80 16.18
N GLU A 130 46.92 -9.67 16.86
CA GLU A 130 47.42 -10.43 18.00
C GLU A 130 48.42 -11.51 17.59
N SER A 131 48.26 -12.11 16.41
CA SER A 131 49.25 -13.06 15.86
C SER A 131 50.52 -12.36 15.37
N ASP A 132 50.42 -11.14 14.82
CA ASP A 132 51.57 -10.37 14.33
C ASP A 132 52.36 -9.65 15.45
N SER A 133 51.82 -9.63 16.68
CA SER A 133 52.48 -9.03 17.86
C SER A 133 53.19 -10.05 18.78
N LYS A 134 53.29 -11.31 18.38
CA LYS A 134 54.08 -12.38 19.03
C LYS A 134 55.28 -12.75 18.18
#